data_AF-A0A934LMT0-F1
#
_entry.id   AF-A0A934LMT0-F1
#
_cell.length_a   1.000
_cell.length_b   1.000
_cell.length_c   1.000
_cell.angle_alpha   90.00
_cell.angle_beta   90.00
_cell.angle_gamma   90.00
#
_symmetry.space_group_name_H-M   'P 1'
#
loop_
_entity.id
_entity.type
_entity.pdbx_description
1 polymer ?
#
loop_
_entity_poly.entity_id
_entity_poly.type
_entity_poly.pdbx_seq_one_letter_code
_entity_poly.pdbx_strand_id
1 'polypeptide(L)'
;MNNKILVTYTSRTGWTVGVAEAIGKTLAESGARVDVLPMRDVKDLSAYDAIVAGSGINGAAWRPEAMHWIRDHQTELKRKRFAAFLVCMTLAMKNGEQYRSHVASWLDPVRALVRPVSEGLFAGGLDIRKVPTFKDRLGFRLSVLFGVWKEGDHRDWNAIRKWAMELKPLLSV
;
A
#
# COMPACT_ATOMS: atom_id res chain seq x y z
N MET A 1 -2.67 26.83 -3.58
CA MET A 1 -2.46 25.37 -3.48
C MET A 1 -3.30 24.88 -2.32
N ASN A 2 -4.08 23.81 -2.49
CA ASN A 2 -5.09 23.40 -1.49
C ASN A 2 -4.58 22.33 -0.52
N ASN A 3 -3.30 21.95 -0.61
CA ASN A 3 -2.63 20.91 0.16
C ASN A 3 -3.47 19.62 0.21
N LYS A 4 -4.12 19.31 -0.92
CA LYS A 4 -5.07 18.21 -1.02
C LYS A 4 -4.34 16.97 -1.50
N ILE A 5 -4.35 15.92 -0.69
CA ILE A 5 -3.65 14.67 -0.93
C ILE A 5 -4.67 13.56 -1.16
N LEU A 6 -4.46 12.76 -2.20
CA LEU A 6 -5.19 11.52 -2.38
C LEU A 6 -4.36 10.37 -1.84
N VAL A 7 -4.91 9.58 -0.93
CA VAL A 7 -4.40 8.25 -0.60
C VAL A 7 -5.29 7.22 -1.30
N THR A 8 -4.74 6.52 -2.28
CA THR A 8 -5.48 5.57 -3.10
C THR A 8 -4.90 4.17 -3.05
N TYR A 9 -5.74 3.14 -3.15
CA TYR A 9 -5.29 1.77 -2.96
C TYR A 9 -6.11 0.72 -3.71
N THR A 10 -5.52 -0.47 -3.89
CA THR A 10 -6.26 -1.72 -4.12
C THR A 10 -6.17 -2.64 -2.91
N SER A 11 -7.25 -3.37 -2.63
CA SER A 11 -7.24 -4.38 -1.57
C SER A 11 -8.18 -5.53 -1.90
N ARG A 12 -7.67 -6.77 -1.77
CA ARG A 12 -8.46 -7.99 -1.97
C ARG A 12 -9.05 -8.53 -0.68
N THR A 13 -8.29 -8.44 0.42
CA THR A 13 -8.65 -9.00 1.74
C THR A 13 -8.80 -7.93 2.82
N GLY A 14 -8.75 -6.65 2.44
CA GLY A 14 -9.00 -5.51 3.31
C GLY A 14 -7.79 -5.00 4.11
N TRP A 15 -6.65 -5.70 4.12
CA TRP A 15 -5.48 -5.27 4.90
C TRP A 15 -4.90 -3.94 4.44
N THR A 16 -4.84 -3.74 3.12
CA THR A 16 -4.38 -2.47 2.51
C THR A 16 -5.31 -1.31 2.83
N VAL A 17 -6.62 -1.55 3.02
CA VAL A 17 -7.60 -0.50 3.38
C VAL A 17 -7.15 0.18 4.66
N GLY A 18 -6.92 -0.59 5.73
CA GLY A 18 -6.53 0.01 7.02
C GLY A 18 -5.16 0.68 7.00
N VAL A 19 -4.23 0.20 6.15
CA VAL A 19 -2.93 0.91 5.97
C VAL A 19 -3.17 2.26 5.29
N ALA A 20 -3.98 2.31 4.23
CA ALA A 20 -4.33 3.55 3.54
C ALA A 20 -5.07 4.54 4.46
N GLU A 21 -6.03 4.05 5.25
CA GLU A 21 -6.76 4.85 6.24
C GLU A 21 -5.83 5.41 7.31
N ALA A 22 -4.88 4.62 7.82
CA ALA A 22 -3.91 5.08 8.80
C ALA A 22 -2.97 6.14 8.22
N ILE A 23 -2.46 5.95 7.00
CA ILE A 23 -1.67 6.97 6.29
C ILE A 23 -2.48 8.25 6.13
N GLY A 24 -3.71 8.14 5.63
CA GLY A 24 -4.56 9.30 5.38
C GLY A 24 -4.93 10.06 6.65
N LYS A 25 -5.26 9.34 7.72
CA LYS A 25 -5.52 9.92 9.05
C LYS A 25 -4.30 10.68 9.56
N THR A 26 -3.11 10.10 9.51
CA THR A 26 -1.88 10.77 10.01
C THR A 26 -1.52 12.00 9.19
N LEU A 27 -1.69 11.95 7.86
CA LEU A 27 -1.49 13.12 7.00
C LEU A 27 -2.51 14.24 7.31
N ALA A 28 -3.77 13.88 7.59
CA ALA A 28 -4.82 14.82 7.98
C ALA A 28 -4.57 15.45 9.36
N GLU A 29 -4.14 14.64 10.34
CA GLU A 29 -3.70 15.11 11.67
C GLU A 29 -2.50 16.05 11.57
N SER A 30 -1.70 15.92 10.51
CA SER A 30 -0.59 16.83 10.17
C SER A 30 -1.03 18.04 9.34
N GLY A 31 -2.33 18.33 9.25
CA GLY A 31 -2.89 19.54 8.62
C GLY A 31 -3.13 19.47 7.10
N ALA A 32 -3.00 18.30 6.47
CA ALA A 32 -3.37 18.13 5.06
C ALA A 32 -4.89 17.94 4.89
N ARG A 33 -5.43 18.32 3.72
CA ARG A 33 -6.75 17.84 3.29
C ARG A 33 -6.55 16.50 2.61
N VAL A 34 -7.17 15.43 3.09
CA VAL A 34 -6.90 14.08 2.60
C VAL A 34 -8.18 13.37 2.23
N ASP A 35 -8.21 12.82 1.01
CA ASP A 35 -9.22 11.84 0.61
C ASP A 35 -8.57 10.45 0.60
N VAL A 36 -9.27 9.46 1.16
CA VAL A 36 -8.84 8.06 1.14
C VAL A 36 -9.86 7.27 0.32
N LEU A 37 -9.49 6.86 -0.88
CA LEU A 37 -10.40 6.22 -1.84
C LEU A 37 -9.78 4.96 -2.43
N PRO A 38 -10.52 3.86 -2.65
CA PRO A 38 -10.00 2.78 -3.46
C PRO A 38 -9.81 3.27 -4.91
N MET A 39 -8.81 2.75 -5.62
CA MET A 39 -8.43 3.20 -6.97
C MET A 39 -9.60 3.21 -7.97
N ARG A 40 -10.53 2.26 -7.85
CA ARG A 40 -11.74 2.17 -8.69
C ARG A 40 -12.73 3.33 -8.51
N ASP A 41 -12.65 4.05 -7.40
CA ASP A 41 -13.56 5.17 -7.07
C ASP A 41 -12.90 6.53 -7.36
N VAL A 42 -11.63 6.54 -7.78
CA VAL A 42 -10.91 7.76 -8.17
C VAL A 42 -11.29 8.13 -9.60
N LYS A 43 -11.99 9.26 -9.76
CA LYS A 43 -12.47 9.75 -11.06
C LYS A 43 -11.62 10.86 -11.67
N ASP A 44 -10.97 11.64 -10.82
CA ASP A 44 -10.19 12.81 -11.22
C ASP A 44 -9.02 13.00 -10.26
N LEU A 45 -7.83 13.25 -10.82
CA LEU A 45 -6.63 13.55 -10.07
C LEU A 45 -6.29 15.05 -10.06
N SER A 46 -6.97 15.86 -10.87
CA SER A 46 -6.67 17.28 -11.08
C SER A 46 -6.81 18.09 -9.79
N ALA A 47 -7.76 17.71 -8.93
CA ALA A 47 -8.05 18.35 -7.65
C ALA A 47 -7.01 18.09 -6.55
N TYR A 48 -6.04 17.20 -6.75
CA TYR A 48 -5.03 16.83 -5.77
C TYR A 48 -3.67 17.40 -6.12
N ASP A 49 -2.95 17.89 -5.12
CA ASP A 49 -1.57 18.39 -5.26
C ASP A 49 -0.56 17.22 -5.18
N ALA A 50 -0.91 16.17 -4.44
CA ALA A 50 -0.06 15.01 -4.22
C ALA A 50 -0.87 13.70 -4.15
N ILE A 51 -0.24 12.60 -4.54
CA ILE A 51 -0.85 11.27 -4.62
C ILE A 51 0.00 10.25 -3.87
N VAL A 52 -0.65 9.45 -3.02
CA VAL A 52 -0.06 8.29 -2.36
C VAL A 52 -0.82 7.05 -2.83
N ALA A 53 -0.17 6.19 -3.61
CA ALA A 53 -0.80 4.98 -4.16
C ALA A 53 -0.31 3.72 -3.47
N GLY A 54 -1.17 2.73 -3.24
CA GLY A 54 -0.72 1.46 -2.71
C GLY A 54 -1.46 0.21 -3.17
N SER A 55 -0.77 -0.92 -3.06
CA SER A 55 -1.29 -2.22 -3.44
C SER A 55 -0.93 -3.29 -2.43
N GLY A 56 -1.84 -4.23 -2.22
CA GLY A 56 -1.42 -5.54 -1.70
C GLY A 56 -0.51 -6.24 -2.70
N ILE A 57 0.44 -7.04 -2.21
CA ILE A 57 1.28 -7.88 -3.07
C ILE A 57 0.64 -9.25 -3.24
N ASN A 58 0.64 -9.76 -4.48
CA ASN A 58 0.28 -11.13 -4.81
C ASN A 58 1.23 -11.66 -5.88
N GLY A 59 1.82 -12.85 -5.66
CA GLY A 59 2.75 -13.44 -6.61
C GLY A 59 3.96 -12.54 -6.90
N ALA A 60 4.58 -11.96 -5.87
CA ALA A 60 5.75 -11.08 -6.01
C ALA A 60 5.51 -9.80 -6.85
N ALA A 61 4.26 -9.35 -6.97
CA ALA A 61 3.94 -8.15 -7.74
C ALA A 61 2.78 -7.35 -7.12
N TRP A 62 2.72 -6.07 -7.47
CA TRP A 62 1.50 -5.27 -7.33
C TRP A 62 0.35 -5.92 -8.09
N ARG A 63 -0.87 -5.69 -7.61
CA ARG A 63 -2.08 -6.19 -8.27
C ARG A 63 -2.16 -5.65 -9.71
N PRO A 64 -2.64 -6.46 -10.68
CA PRO A 64 -2.85 -5.98 -12.04
C PRO A 64 -3.74 -4.73 -12.10
N GLU A 65 -4.80 -4.65 -11.28
CA GLU A 65 -5.67 -3.47 -11.21
C GLU A 65 -4.90 -2.21 -10.80
N ALA A 66 -3.98 -2.33 -9.83
CA ALA A 66 -3.17 -1.20 -9.39
C ALA A 66 -2.18 -0.77 -10.47
N MET A 67 -1.55 -1.71 -11.17
CA MET A 67 -0.65 -1.41 -12.27
C MET A 67 -1.35 -0.78 -13.48
N HIS A 68 -2.58 -1.18 -13.79
CA HIS A 68 -3.40 -0.49 -14.80
C HIS A 68 -3.66 0.95 -14.38
N TRP A 69 -4.10 1.17 -13.14
CA TRP A 69 -4.37 2.52 -12.63
C TRP A 69 -3.14 3.44 -12.71
N ILE A 70 -1.95 2.94 -12.35
CA ILE A 70 -0.69 3.70 -12.47
C ILE A 70 -0.35 4.04 -13.93
N ARG A 71 -0.59 3.12 -14.87
CA ARG A 71 -0.38 3.38 -16.31
C ARG A 71 -1.35 4.43 -16.83
N ASP A 72 -2.63 4.29 -16.52
CA ASP A 72 -3.68 5.18 -17.02
C ASP A 72 -3.48 6.62 -16.54
N HIS A 73 -2.93 6.80 -15.34
CA HIS A 73 -2.67 8.12 -14.74
C HIS A 73 -1.21 8.56 -14.81
N GLN A 74 -0.33 7.82 -15.50
CA GLN A 74 1.12 8.00 -15.46
C GLN A 74 1.56 9.45 -15.73
N THR A 75 1.00 10.06 -16.78
CA THR A 75 1.33 11.44 -17.20
C THR A 75 1.04 12.46 -16.09
N GLU A 76 -0.05 12.28 -15.37
CA GLU A 76 -0.43 13.18 -14.29
C GLU A 76 0.36 12.90 -13.02
N LEU A 77 0.59 11.64 -12.68
CA LEU A 77 1.41 11.24 -11.54
C LEU A 77 2.84 11.78 -11.65
N LYS A 78 3.43 11.80 -12.85
CA LYS A 78 4.77 12.40 -13.10
C LYS A 78 4.84 13.90 -12.84
N ARG A 79 3.71 14.60 -12.88
CA ARG A 79 3.62 16.05 -12.68
C ARG A 79 3.28 16.43 -11.23
N LYS A 80 2.98 15.47 -10.38
CA LYS A 80 2.59 15.67 -8.97
C LYS A 80 3.61 15.04 -8.04
N ARG A 81 3.57 15.40 -6.76
CA ARG A 81 4.31 14.65 -5.73
C ARG A 81 3.64 13.27 -5.58
N PHE A 82 4.39 12.23 -5.92
CA PHE A 82 3.90 10.85 -5.92
C PHE A 82 4.66 10.02 -4.89
N ALA A 83 3.95 9.30 -4.04
CA ALA A 83 4.53 8.28 -3.15
C ALA A 83 3.81 6.95 -3.35
N ALA A 84 4.52 5.86 -3.06
CA ALA A 84 3.99 4.51 -3.22
C ALA A 84 4.09 3.73 -1.91
N PHE A 85 3.17 2.80 -1.66
CA PHE A 85 3.33 1.82 -0.60
C PHE A 85 2.84 0.44 -1.01
N LEU A 86 3.43 -0.59 -0.43
CA LEU A 86 2.98 -1.96 -0.59
C LEU A 86 2.58 -2.56 0.75
N VAL A 87 1.68 -3.54 0.69
CA VAL A 87 1.30 -4.37 1.83
C VAL A 87 1.55 -5.83 1.47
N CYS A 88 2.46 -6.48 2.19
CA CYS A 88 2.83 -7.86 1.91
C CYS A 88 2.86 -8.73 3.16
N MET A 89 2.25 -9.90 3.08
CA MET A 89 2.34 -10.89 4.16
C MET A 89 3.76 -11.40 4.39
N THR A 90 4.65 -11.45 3.38
CA THR A 90 6.06 -11.88 3.57
C THR A 90 6.77 -11.10 4.67
N LEU A 91 6.44 -9.83 4.87
CA LEU A 91 7.01 -9.02 5.95
C LEU A 91 6.50 -9.41 7.34
N ALA A 92 5.43 -10.21 7.44
CA ALA A 92 4.90 -10.79 8.68
C ALA A 92 5.47 -12.18 9.00
N MET A 93 6.36 -12.74 8.17
CA MET A 93 7.04 -14.01 8.49
C MET A 93 7.94 -13.88 9.70
N LYS A 94 8.23 -15.01 10.36
CA LYS A 94 9.39 -15.11 11.25
C LYS A 94 10.63 -14.77 10.41
N ASN A 95 11.34 -13.71 10.79
CA ASN A 95 12.45 -13.09 10.03
C ASN A 95 12.03 -12.36 8.74
N GLY A 96 10.81 -11.82 8.66
CA GLY A 96 10.31 -11.06 7.50
C GLY A 96 11.24 -9.93 7.03
N GLU A 97 12.04 -9.37 7.95
CA GLU A 97 13.04 -8.35 7.67
C GLU A 97 14.10 -8.78 6.64
N GLN A 98 14.50 -10.05 6.65
CA GLN A 98 15.50 -10.57 5.69
C GLN A 98 14.99 -10.49 4.24
N TYR A 99 13.67 -10.47 4.06
CA TYR A 99 13.04 -10.38 2.76
C TYR A 99 12.76 -8.94 2.34
N ARG A 100 13.01 -7.93 3.18
CA ARG A 100 12.59 -6.54 2.90
C ARG A 100 13.12 -6.03 1.58
N SER A 101 14.41 -6.23 1.29
CA SER A 101 15.03 -5.81 0.03
C SER A 101 14.42 -6.52 -1.18
N HIS A 102 14.07 -7.79 -1.03
CA HIS A 102 13.38 -8.53 -2.09
C HIS A 102 11.93 -8.07 -2.27
N VAL A 103 11.20 -7.81 -1.19
CA VAL A 103 9.86 -7.22 -1.24
C VAL A 103 9.90 -5.82 -1.88
N ALA A 104 10.95 -5.05 -1.61
CA ALA A 104 11.16 -3.73 -2.18
C ALA A 104 11.34 -3.76 -3.70
N SER A 105 11.90 -4.82 -4.30
CA SER A 105 12.01 -4.91 -5.76
C SER A 105 10.65 -5.07 -6.45
N TRP A 106 9.60 -5.48 -5.72
CA TRP A 106 8.25 -5.57 -6.30
C TRP A 106 7.58 -4.22 -6.56
N LEU A 107 8.22 -3.11 -6.16
CA LEU A 107 7.91 -1.76 -6.60
C LEU A 107 8.61 -1.35 -7.90
N ASP A 108 9.58 -2.11 -8.41
CA ASP A 108 10.33 -1.77 -9.64
C ASP A 108 9.43 -1.44 -10.83
N PRO A 109 8.33 -2.18 -11.10
CA PRO A 109 7.42 -1.83 -12.18
C PRO A 109 6.72 -0.47 -11.98
N VAL A 110 6.46 -0.08 -10.72
CA VAL A 110 5.91 1.25 -10.40
C VAL A 110 6.99 2.31 -10.60
N ARG A 111 8.21 2.09 -10.07
CA ARG A 111 9.36 2.99 -10.21
C ARG A 111 9.69 3.30 -11.66
N ALA A 112 9.59 2.29 -12.54
CA ALA A 112 9.81 2.44 -13.97
C ALA A 112 8.78 3.36 -14.66
N LEU A 113 7.55 3.40 -14.14
CA LEU A 113 6.49 4.24 -14.70
C LEU A 113 6.50 5.64 -14.09
N VAL A 114 6.58 5.74 -12.76
CA VAL A 114 6.59 6.98 -11.99
C VAL A 114 7.49 6.79 -10.77
N ARG A 115 8.55 7.60 -10.66
CA ARG A 115 9.49 7.50 -9.53
C ARG A 115 8.86 8.09 -8.26
N PRO A 116 8.62 7.30 -7.20
CA PRO A 116 8.08 7.82 -5.96
C PRO A 116 9.11 8.70 -5.24
N VAL A 117 8.64 9.75 -4.53
CA VAL A 117 9.46 10.54 -3.62
C VAL A 117 9.75 9.80 -2.32
N SER A 118 8.93 8.82 -1.98
CA SER A 118 9.09 7.92 -0.84
C SER A 118 8.27 6.64 -1.03
N GLU A 119 8.72 5.57 -0.39
CA GLU A 119 8.16 4.23 -0.52
C GLU A 119 7.91 3.59 0.85
N GLY A 120 6.68 3.12 1.08
CA GLY A 120 6.28 2.42 2.31
C GLY A 120 6.21 0.91 2.10
N LEU A 121 6.83 0.13 2.98
CA LEU A 121 6.78 -1.34 2.94
C LEU A 121 6.18 -1.84 4.25
N PHE A 122 4.95 -2.33 4.18
CA PHE A 122 4.19 -2.69 5.38
C PHE A 122 3.79 -4.16 5.38
N ALA A 123 3.84 -4.76 6.56
CA ALA A 123 3.20 -6.04 6.80
C ALA A 123 1.68 -5.89 6.73
N GLY A 124 1.00 -6.92 6.24
CA GLY A 124 -0.46 -7.01 6.22
C GLY A 124 -1.00 -7.83 7.38
N GLY A 125 -2.03 -8.61 7.11
CA GLY A 125 -2.53 -9.61 8.05
C GLY A 125 -2.96 -10.87 7.30
N LEU A 126 -3.33 -11.89 8.06
CA LEU A 126 -3.93 -13.11 7.56
C LEU A 126 -5.24 -13.37 8.31
N ASP A 127 -6.35 -13.33 7.58
CA ASP A 127 -7.62 -13.88 8.01
C ASP A 127 -8.01 -14.90 6.96
N ILE A 128 -7.89 -16.19 7.29
CA ILE A 128 -8.12 -17.27 6.31
C ILE A 128 -9.55 -17.21 5.78
N ARG A 129 -10.52 -16.72 6.56
CA ARG A 129 -11.93 -16.62 6.13
C ARG A 129 -12.10 -15.61 4.99
N LYS A 130 -11.24 -14.59 4.93
CA LYS A 130 -11.23 -13.57 3.87
C LYS A 130 -10.48 -14.03 2.61
N VAL A 131 -9.78 -15.16 2.65
CA VAL A 131 -9.12 -15.72 1.47
C VAL A 131 -10.20 -16.22 0.49
N PRO A 132 -10.18 -15.84 -0.80
CA PRO A 132 -11.33 -16.10 -1.67
C PRO A 132 -11.51 -17.56 -2.11
N THR A 133 -10.42 -18.27 -2.41
CA THR A 133 -10.50 -19.62 -2.98
C THR A 133 -10.35 -20.69 -1.90
N PHE A 134 -11.08 -21.80 -2.05
CA PHE A 134 -10.99 -22.92 -1.11
C PHE A 134 -9.59 -23.55 -1.09
N LYS A 135 -8.95 -23.67 -2.27
CA LYS A 135 -7.58 -24.18 -2.40
C LYS A 135 -6.58 -23.32 -1.64
N ASP A 136 -6.64 -21.98 -1.80
CA ASP A 136 -5.76 -21.07 -1.09
C ASP A 136 -6.02 -21.11 0.42
N ARG A 137 -7.29 -21.19 0.84
CA ARG A 137 -7.64 -21.36 2.27
C ARG A 137 -6.99 -22.61 2.86
N LEU A 138 -7.09 -23.74 2.17
CA LEU A 138 -6.47 -25.00 2.61
C LEU A 138 -4.95 -24.86 2.70
N GLY A 139 -4.32 -24.25 1.69
CA GLY A 139 -2.89 -23.95 1.70
C GLY A 139 -2.46 -23.10 2.90
N PHE A 140 -3.15 -21.98 3.13
CA PHE A 140 -2.87 -21.12 4.29
C PHE A 140 -3.10 -21.84 5.63
N ARG A 141 -4.13 -22.68 5.75
CA ARG A 141 -4.38 -23.48 6.97
C ARG A 141 -3.22 -24.42 7.25
N LEU A 142 -2.74 -25.14 6.24
CA LEU A 142 -1.57 -26.01 6.38
C LEU A 142 -0.34 -25.22 6.79
N SER A 143 -0.06 -24.10 6.12
CA SER A 143 1.08 -23.25 6.46
C SER A 143 1.01 -22.66 7.87
N VAL A 144 -0.19 -22.35 8.39
CA VAL A 144 -0.38 -21.94 9.79
C VAL A 144 -0.14 -23.11 10.74
N LEU A 145 -0.63 -24.31 10.43
CA LEU A 145 -0.39 -25.52 11.21
C LEU A 145 1.11 -25.87 11.31
N PHE A 146 1.85 -25.68 10.21
CA PHE A 146 3.31 -25.86 10.16
C PHE A 146 4.11 -24.66 10.70
N GLY A 147 3.45 -23.62 11.23
CA GLY A 147 4.11 -22.47 11.87
C GLY A 147 4.82 -21.50 10.91
N VAL A 148 4.56 -21.59 9.60
CA VAL A 148 5.10 -20.65 8.60
C VAL A 148 4.43 -19.29 8.70
N TRP A 149 3.12 -19.29 8.95
CA TRP A 149 2.30 -18.09 9.10
C TRP A 149 1.56 -18.11 10.42
N LYS A 150 1.15 -16.92 10.87
CA LYS A 150 0.23 -16.75 12.00
C LYS A 150 -1.00 -16.00 11.51
N GLU A 151 -2.19 -16.48 11.85
CA GLU A 151 -3.42 -15.70 11.63
C GLU A 151 -3.44 -14.47 12.55
N GLY A 152 -4.00 -13.38 12.04
CA GLY A 152 -4.12 -12.12 12.77
C GLY A 152 -3.65 -10.90 11.97
N ASP A 153 -3.69 -9.76 12.65
CA ASP A 153 -3.17 -8.50 12.15
C ASP A 153 -1.68 -8.38 12.48
N HIS A 154 -0.86 -8.17 11.46
CA HIS A 154 0.59 -7.97 11.60
C HIS A 154 1.02 -6.57 11.15
N ARG A 155 0.08 -5.66 10.91
CA ARG A 155 0.39 -4.27 10.56
C ARG A 155 1.09 -3.59 11.73
N ASP A 156 2.28 -3.07 11.48
CA ASP A 156 2.95 -2.17 12.41
C ASP A 156 2.39 -0.75 12.25
N TRP A 157 1.38 -0.43 13.06
CA TRP A 157 0.72 0.86 13.05
C TRP A 157 1.67 2.02 13.37
N ASN A 158 2.71 1.79 14.17
CA ASN A 158 3.68 2.84 14.50
C ASN A 158 4.61 3.10 13.32
N ALA A 159 5.06 2.05 12.61
CA ALA A 159 5.82 2.21 11.38
C ALA A 159 5.01 2.93 10.28
N ILE A 160 3.73 2.59 10.12
CA ILE A 160 2.84 3.24 9.15
C ILE A 160 2.69 4.73 9.47
N ARG A 161 2.38 5.06 10.73
CA ARG A 161 2.27 6.46 11.19
C ARG A 161 3.58 7.22 11.03
N LYS A 162 4.70 6.61 11.43
CA LYS A 162 6.04 7.20 11.29
C LYS A 162 6.34 7.56 9.85
N TRP A 163 6.15 6.61 8.92
CA TRP A 163 6.36 6.86 7.49
C TRP A 163 5.44 7.97 6.98
N ALA A 164 4.16 8.00 7.38
CA ALA A 164 3.22 9.05 6.96
C ALA A 164 3.63 10.45 7.48
N MET A 165 4.15 10.55 8.70
CA MET A 165 4.70 11.81 9.24
C MET A 165 5.94 12.27 8.46
N GLU A 166 6.87 11.35 8.16
CA GLU A 166 8.07 11.63 7.36
C GLU A 166 7.72 11.98 5.90
N LEU A 167 6.61 11.43 5.40
CA LEU A 167 6.12 11.66 4.04
C LEU A 167 5.53 13.06 3.87
N LYS A 168 4.86 13.61 4.90
CA LYS A 168 4.17 14.91 4.82
C LYS A 168 5.02 16.05 4.22
N PRO A 169 6.26 16.32 4.69
CA PRO A 169 7.08 17.38 4.12
C PRO A 169 7.49 17.10 2.66
N LEU A 170 7.61 15.84 2.24
CA LEU A 170 7.97 15.45 0.87
C LEU A 170 6.84 15.67 -0.14
N LEU A 171 5.59 15.68 0.34
CA LEU A 171 4.38 15.90 -0.46
C LEU A 171 3.96 17.37 -0.53
N SER A 172 4.54 18.22 0.29
CA SER A 172 4.24 19.65 0.32
C SER A 172 5.11 20.36 -0.72
N VAL A 173 4.52 21.28 -1.49
CA VAL A 173 5.20 22.16 -2.45
C VAL A 173 5.30 23.55 -1.84
#